data_AF-A0A0D0AE09-F1
#
_entry.id   AF-A0A0D0AE09-F1
#
_cell.length_a   1.000
_cell.length_b   1.000
_cell.length_c   1.000
_cell.angle_alpha   90.00
_cell.angle_beta   90.00
_cell.angle_gamma   90.00
#
_symmetry.space_group_name_H-M   'P 1'
#
loop_
_entity.id
_entity.type
_entity.pdbx_description
1 polymer ?
#
loop_
_entity_poly.entity_id
_entity_poly.type
_entity_poly.pdbx_seq_one_letter_code
_entity_poly.pdbx_strand_id
1 'polypeptide(L)'
;FIYVDDSFSFAKVGDMTYYPKYRKSLPTDMVALLLLWDELGIPHEERKQIFGSPLPVIGFDVDPNLMKISLRQESKRGLVQELCSFTKYKRRRTLREFKHIVGSLNWALNVCPLLCLGLSAVYAKIKGKTNSKGLLWLNRAVVEELLWATFLLECSDGVYFLKSVSW
;
A
#
# COMPACT_ATOMS: atom_id res chain seq x y z
N PHE A 1 -3.47 11.60 13.13
CA PHE A 1 -4.37 11.14 12.06
C PHE A 1 -4.91 9.77 12.43
N ILE A 2 -6.16 9.46 12.07
CA ILE A 2 -6.84 8.22 12.44
C ILE A 2 -7.52 7.64 11.19
N TYR A 3 -7.34 6.35 10.94
CA TYR A 3 -8.05 5.58 9.93
C TYR A 3 -8.60 4.32 10.59
N VAL A 4 -9.90 4.30 10.87
CA VAL A 4 -10.56 3.21 11.62
C VAL A 4 -9.86 2.98 12.97
N ASP A 5 -9.09 1.90 13.12
CA ASP A 5 -8.33 1.54 14.32
C ASP A 5 -6.84 1.92 14.25
N ASP A 6 -6.35 2.34 13.08
CA ASP A 6 -4.97 2.79 12.89
C ASP A 6 -4.82 4.27 13.25
N SER A 7 -3.94 4.56 14.21
CA SER A 7 -3.56 5.92 14.59
C SER A 7 -2.10 6.20 14.28
N PHE A 8 -1.82 7.33 13.63
CA PHE A 8 -0.48 7.74 13.24
C PHE A 8 -0.24 9.23 13.46
N SER A 9 0.96 9.57 13.90
CA SER A 9 1.41 10.93 14.19
C SER A 9 2.86 11.13 13.77
N PHE A 10 3.34 12.36 13.86
CA PHE A 10 4.75 12.72 13.71
C PHE A 10 5.26 13.30 15.03
N ALA A 11 6.55 13.14 15.31
CA ALA A 11 7.22 13.72 16.45
C ALA A 11 8.64 14.11 16.07
N LYS A 12 9.24 15.07 16.78
CA LYS A 12 10.65 15.41 16.58
C LYS A 12 11.54 14.28 17.11
N VAL A 13 12.64 14.01 16.40
CA VAL A 13 13.63 13.03 16.86
C VAL A 13 14.16 13.44 18.24
N GLY A 14 14.14 12.50 19.19
CA GLY A 14 14.61 12.72 20.56
C GLY A 14 13.54 13.18 21.54
N ASP A 15 12.34 13.57 21.07
CA ASP A 15 11.20 13.87 21.93
C ASP A 15 10.56 12.58 22.45
N MET A 16 11.12 12.06 23.55
CA MET A 16 10.82 10.74 24.08
C MET A 16 10.41 10.83 25.54
N THR A 17 9.34 10.12 25.90
CA THR A 17 8.84 9.97 27.27
C THR A 17 8.83 8.49 27.66
N TYR A 18 9.15 8.19 28.92
CA TYR A 18 9.11 6.82 29.43
C TYR A 18 7.67 6.38 29.70
N TYR A 19 7.27 5.25 29.12
CA TYR A 19 5.95 4.67 29.33
C TYR A 19 6.02 3.44 30.25
N PRO A 20 5.46 3.51 31.48
CA PRO A 20 5.66 2.48 32.49
C PRO A 20 5.14 1.09 32.13
N LYS A 21 3.99 1.00 31.45
CA LYS A 21 3.32 -0.27 31.13
C LYS A 21 4.18 -1.17 30.23
N TYR A 22 4.94 -0.57 29.32
CA TYR A 22 5.85 -1.28 28.42
C TYR A 22 7.33 -1.17 28.83
N ARG A 23 7.62 -0.40 29.88
CA ARG A 23 8.99 -0.14 30.36
C ARG A 23 9.94 0.36 29.26
N LYS A 24 9.44 1.27 28.42
CA LYS A 24 10.13 1.73 27.21
C LYS A 24 9.98 3.23 27.02
N SER A 25 11.01 3.88 26.50
CA SER A 25 10.91 5.24 25.99
C SER A 25 10.27 5.24 24.60
N LEU A 26 9.17 5.97 24.46
CA LEU A 26 8.40 6.13 23.23
C LEU A 26 8.25 7.63 22.92
N PRO A 27 7.88 8.02 21.68
CA PRO A 27 7.59 9.41 21.38
C PRO A 27 6.57 10.03 22.34
N THR A 28 6.78 11.26 22.80
CA THR A 28 5.96 11.89 23.84
C THR A 28 4.47 11.91 23.50
N ASP A 29 4.10 12.31 22.28
CA ASP A 29 2.70 12.31 21.82
C ASP A 29 2.08 10.91 21.83
N MET A 30 2.88 9.89 21.54
CA MET A 30 2.44 8.49 21.60
C MET A 30 2.18 8.07 23.03
N VAL A 31 3.04 8.44 23.99
CA VAL A 31 2.82 8.15 25.41
C VAL A 31 1.56 8.84 25.92
N ALA A 32 1.32 10.09 25.54
CA ALA A 32 0.11 10.81 25.92
C ALA A 32 -1.16 10.08 25.45
N LEU A 33 -1.16 9.56 24.22
CA LEU A 33 -2.27 8.76 23.70
C LEU A 33 -2.45 7.43 24.45
N LEU A 34 -1.35 6.73 24.75
CA LEU A 34 -1.40 5.45 25.46
C LEU A 34 -1.92 5.63 26.90
N LEU A 35 -1.51 6.69 27.58
CA LEU A 35 -2.03 7.04 28.91
C LEU A 35 -3.53 7.36 28.87
N LEU A 36 -3.99 8.05 27.83
CA LEU A 36 -5.41 8.28 27.63
C LEU A 36 -6.17 6.95 27.40
N TRP A 37 -5.61 6.03 26.63
CA TRP A 37 -6.21 4.71 26.44
C TRP A 37 -6.23 3.88 27.72
N ASP A 38 -5.19 3.97 28.55
CA ASP A 38 -5.18 3.35 29.88
C ASP A 38 -6.33 3.88 30.76
N GLU A 39 -6.51 5.20 30.80
CA GLU A 39 -7.60 5.85 31.57
C GLU A 39 -8.99 5.44 31.07
N LEU A 40 -9.15 5.32 29.75
CA LEU A 40 -10.41 4.92 29.13
C LEU A 40 -10.64 3.39 29.13
N GLY A 41 -9.67 2.60 29.58
CA GLY A 41 -9.73 1.13 29.53
C GLY A 41 -9.70 0.55 28.11
N ILE A 42 -9.17 1.29 27.13
CA ILE A 42 -9.04 0.84 25.74
C ILE A 42 -7.83 -0.11 25.64
N PRO A 43 -7.99 -1.34 25.15
CA PRO A 43 -6.88 -2.29 25.04
C PRO A 43 -5.91 -1.87 23.93
N HIS A 44 -4.62 -2.03 24.20
CA HIS A 44 -3.56 -1.76 23.23
C HIS A 44 -2.34 -2.68 23.45
N GLU A 45 -1.59 -2.95 22.38
CA GLU A 45 -0.49 -3.92 22.38
C GLU A 45 0.85 -3.27 22.05
N GLU A 46 1.91 -3.64 22.78
CA GLU A 46 3.25 -3.07 22.61
C GLU A 46 3.80 -3.32 21.21
N ARG A 47 3.59 -4.51 20.65
CA ARG A 47 4.07 -4.88 19.31
C ARG A 47 3.49 -4.00 18.19
N LYS A 48 2.36 -3.35 18.43
CA LYS A 48 1.72 -2.41 17.49
C LYS A 48 2.20 -0.97 17.68
N GLN A 49 2.91 -0.69 18.77
CA GLN A 49 3.44 0.62 19.11
C GLN A 49 4.80 0.84 18.41
N ILE A 50 4.74 1.05 17.10
CA ILE A 50 5.90 1.27 16.24
C ILE A 50 6.16 2.76 16.02
N PHE A 51 7.43 3.15 15.95
CA PHE A 51 7.87 4.51 15.64
C PHE A 51 9.21 4.48 14.92
N GLY A 52 9.52 5.55 14.17
CA GLY A 52 10.71 5.66 13.32
C GLY A 52 10.35 6.12 11.91
N SER A 53 11.36 6.13 11.02
CA SER A 53 11.19 6.44 9.61
C SER A 53 12.10 5.54 8.77
N PRO A 54 11.62 4.92 7.68
CA PRO A 54 10.23 4.90 7.23
C PRO A 54 9.32 4.06 8.14
N LEU A 55 8.03 4.38 8.15
CA LEU A 55 7.02 3.65 8.93
C LEU A 55 5.96 3.02 8.03
N PRO A 56 5.56 1.75 8.29
CA PRO A 56 4.40 1.16 7.66
C PRO A 56 3.09 1.84 8.09
N VAL A 57 2.34 2.44 7.15
CA VAL A 57 1.02 3.06 7.40
C VAL A 57 0.01 2.57 6.37
N ILE A 58 -1.13 2.00 6.81
CA ILE A 58 -2.24 1.48 5.97
C ILE A 58 -1.80 0.63 4.76
N GLY A 59 -0.70 -0.12 4.90
CA GLY A 59 -0.13 -0.97 3.85
C GLY A 59 0.94 -0.34 2.97
N PHE A 60 1.28 0.93 3.14
CA PHE A 60 2.37 1.62 2.44
C PHE A 60 3.57 1.85 3.37
N ASP A 61 4.73 2.14 2.79
CA ASP A 61 5.87 2.71 3.52
C ASP A 61 5.83 4.22 3.40
N VAL A 62 5.83 4.91 4.54
CA VAL A 62 5.80 6.37 4.64
C VAL A 62 7.12 6.85 5.22
N ASP A 63 7.86 7.64 4.44
CA ASP A 63 9.08 8.30 4.87
C ASP A 63 8.84 9.81 4.98
N PRO A 64 8.59 10.35 6.18
CA PRO A 64 8.42 11.78 6.37
C PRO A 64 9.70 12.59 6.11
N ASN A 65 10.90 12.00 6.22
CA ASN A 65 12.15 12.75 5.97
C ASN A 65 12.38 12.96 4.47
N LEU A 66 12.01 11.97 3.65
CA LEU A 66 12.03 12.07 2.19
C LEU A 66 10.74 12.66 1.60
N MET A 67 9.73 12.91 2.45
CA MET A 67 8.37 13.26 2.03
C MET A 67 7.83 12.30 0.95
N LYS A 68 8.08 11.00 1.14
CA LYS A 68 7.82 9.94 0.18
C LYS A 68 6.85 8.90 0.73
N ILE A 69 5.92 8.46 -0.11
CA ILE A 69 5.10 7.27 0.17
C ILE A 69 5.31 6.27 -0.96
N SER A 70 5.64 5.02 -0.61
CA SER A 70 5.93 3.95 -1.56
C SER A 70 5.22 2.64 -1.19
N LEU A 71 5.14 1.74 -2.16
CA LEU A 71 4.78 0.35 -1.89
C LEU A 71 5.86 -0.28 -1.01
N ARG A 72 5.44 -1.11 -0.06
CA ARG A 72 6.38 -2.01 0.62
C ARG A 72 7.03 -2.92 -0.40
N GLN A 73 8.32 -3.18 -0.22
CA GLN A 73 9.09 -3.96 -1.19
C GLN A 73 8.53 -5.38 -1.38
N GLU A 74 8.02 -5.99 -0.32
CA GLU A 74 7.35 -7.29 -0.37
C GLU A 74 6.05 -7.23 -1.17
N SER A 75 5.20 -6.24 -0.90
CA SER A 75 3.94 -6.04 -1.62
C SER A 75 4.17 -5.73 -3.10
N LYS A 76 5.19 -4.92 -3.42
CA LYS A 76 5.61 -4.63 -4.80
C LYS A 76 6.04 -5.90 -5.53
N ARG A 77 6.90 -6.72 -4.90
CA ARG A 77 7.31 -8.02 -5.47
C ARG A 77 6.14 -8.97 -5.65
N GLY A 78 5.25 -9.06 -4.66
CA GLY A 78 4.04 -9.89 -4.74
C GLY A 78 3.14 -9.47 -5.91
N LEU A 79 2.91 -8.17 -6.08
CA LEU A 79 2.10 -7.63 -7.18
C LEU A 79 2.74 -7.91 -8.55
N VAL A 80 4.05 -7.67 -8.70
CA VAL A 80 4.81 -7.98 -9.92
C VAL A 80 4.70 -9.48 -10.27
N GLN A 81 4.89 -10.36 -9.28
CA GLN A 81 4.76 -11.81 -9.48
C GLN A 81 3.34 -12.22 -9.86
N GLU A 82 2.32 -11.59 -9.27
CA GLU A 82 0.92 -11.81 -9.59
C GLU A 82 0.62 -11.46 -11.05
N LEU A 83 1.05 -10.28 -11.50
CA LEU A 83 0.87 -9.79 -12.87
C LEU A 83 1.61 -10.67 -13.90
N CYS A 84 2.87 -11.01 -13.63
CA CYS A 84 3.65 -11.95 -14.46
C CYS A 84 3.00 -13.34 -14.54
N SER A 85 2.40 -13.79 -13.44
CA SER A 85 1.67 -15.08 -13.42
C SER A 85 0.36 -15.00 -14.19
N PHE A 86 -0.36 -13.88 -14.10
CA PHE A 86 -1.61 -13.65 -14.78
C PHE A 86 -1.44 -13.65 -16.31
N THR A 87 -0.40 -12.96 -16.80
CA THR A 87 -0.11 -12.71 -18.24
C THR A 87 0.49 -13.89 -19.02
N LYS A 88 0.66 -15.07 -18.42
CA LYS A 88 1.24 -16.26 -19.09
C LYS A 88 0.46 -16.72 -20.33
N TYR A 89 1.19 -17.22 -21.34
CA TYR A 89 0.70 -17.60 -22.68
C TYR A 89 -0.45 -18.63 -22.68
N LYS A 90 -1.39 -18.48 -23.64
CA LYS A 90 -2.51 -19.40 -23.95
C LYS A 90 -3.47 -19.70 -22.78
N ARG A 91 -3.63 -18.77 -21.84
CA ARG A 91 -4.54 -18.97 -20.70
C ARG A 91 -5.86 -18.25 -20.86
N ARG A 92 -6.91 -18.92 -20.39
CA ARG A 92 -8.17 -18.29 -20.00
C ARG A 92 -8.10 -17.99 -18.50
N ARG A 93 -8.65 -16.86 -18.11
CA ARG A 93 -8.78 -16.46 -16.70
C ARG A 93 -10.24 -16.21 -16.39
N THR A 94 -10.66 -16.59 -15.20
CA THR A 94 -11.99 -16.29 -14.70
C THR A 94 -12.19 -14.79 -14.56
N LEU A 95 -13.43 -14.31 -14.72
CA LEU A 95 -13.76 -12.92 -14.41
C LEU A 95 -13.35 -12.53 -12.98
N ARG A 96 -13.40 -13.47 -12.03
CA ARG A 96 -12.89 -13.27 -10.66
C ARG A 96 -11.41 -12.93 -10.63
N GLU A 97 -10.57 -13.67 -11.35
CA GLU A 97 -9.12 -13.38 -11.44
C GLU A 97 -8.86 -12.02 -12.08
N PHE A 98 -9.62 -11.63 -13.12
CA PHE A 98 -9.51 -10.28 -13.68
C PHE A 98 -9.84 -9.20 -12.64
N LYS A 99 -10.93 -9.37 -11.90
CA LYS A 99 -11.34 -8.42 -10.85
C LYS A 99 -10.31 -8.36 -9.71
N HIS A 100 -9.67 -9.49 -9.39
CA HIS A 100 -8.60 -9.54 -8.40
C HIS A 100 -7.42 -8.66 -8.84
N ILE A 101 -6.91 -8.83 -10.07
CA ILE A 101 -5.81 -8.00 -10.61
C ILE A 101 -6.17 -6.52 -10.62
N VAL A 102 -7.39 -6.17 -11.03
CA VAL A 102 -7.89 -4.79 -10.99
C VAL A 102 -7.88 -4.25 -9.55
N GLY A 103 -8.30 -5.04 -8.57
CA GLY A 103 -8.22 -4.67 -7.16
C GLY A 103 -6.79 -4.44 -6.69
N SER A 104 -5.88 -5.36 -6.99
CA SER A 104 -4.46 -5.26 -6.62
C SER A 104 -3.79 -4.03 -7.23
N LEU A 105 -4.07 -3.73 -8.50
CA LEU A 105 -3.57 -2.53 -9.18
C LEU A 105 -4.20 -1.24 -8.66
N ASN A 106 -5.49 -1.23 -8.38
CA ASN A 106 -6.16 -0.07 -7.79
C ASN A 106 -5.59 0.31 -6.42
N TRP A 107 -5.21 -0.69 -5.61
CA TRP A 107 -4.49 -0.43 -4.37
C TRP A 107 -3.14 0.27 -4.64
N ALA A 108 -2.39 -0.19 -5.64
CA ALA A 108 -1.10 0.41 -6.02
C ALA A 108 -1.20 1.81 -6.65
N LEU A 109 -2.35 2.19 -7.23
CA LEU A 109 -2.56 3.53 -7.81
C LEU A 109 -2.31 4.67 -6.82
N ASN A 110 -2.55 4.44 -5.53
CA ASN A 110 -2.32 5.45 -4.48
C ASN A 110 -0.88 5.96 -4.43
N VAL A 111 0.08 5.15 -4.87
CA VAL A 111 1.52 5.44 -4.84
C VAL A 111 2.20 5.26 -6.19
N CYS A 112 1.42 4.98 -7.24
CA CYS A 112 1.90 4.96 -8.62
C CYS A 112 0.73 5.31 -9.57
N PRO A 113 0.35 6.60 -9.65
CA PRO A 113 -0.85 7.01 -10.39
C PRO A 113 -0.83 6.64 -11.87
N LEU A 114 0.36 6.56 -12.47
CA LEU A 114 0.55 6.19 -13.87
C LEU A 114 0.08 4.76 -14.20
N LEU A 115 -0.08 3.87 -13.21
CA LEU A 115 -0.64 2.53 -13.44
C LEU A 115 -2.07 2.56 -13.99
N CYS A 116 -2.78 3.69 -13.90
CA CYS A 116 -4.15 3.80 -14.41
C CYS A 116 -4.21 3.51 -15.92
N LEU A 117 -3.12 3.81 -16.65
CA LEU A 117 -3.00 3.55 -18.08
C LEU A 117 -2.94 2.04 -18.40
N GLY A 118 -2.43 1.22 -17.48
CA GLY A 118 -2.34 -0.24 -17.62
C GLY A 118 -3.64 -0.99 -17.32
N LEU A 119 -4.73 -0.27 -17.01
CA LEU A 119 -6.02 -0.86 -16.65
C LEU A 119 -7.08 -0.72 -17.77
N SER A 120 -6.81 0.03 -18.82
CA SER A 120 -7.80 0.39 -19.86
C SER A 120 -8.37 -0.83 -20.58
N ALA A 121 -7.51 -1.66 -21.18
CA ALA A 121 -7.90 -2.89 -21.87
C ALA A 121 -8.49 -3.91 -20.89
N VAL A 122 -8.03 -3.94 -19.64
CA VAL A 122 -8.57 -4.82 -18.60
C VAL A 122 -10.02 -4.47 -18.29
N TYR A 123 -10.31 -3.18 -18.04
CA TYR A 123 -11.67 -2.70 -17.80
C TYR A 123 -12.57 -2.90 -19.01
N ALA A 124 -12.11 -2.57 -20.22
CA ALA A 124 -12.84 -2.83 -21.45
C ALA A 124 -13.16 -4.33 -21.61
N LYS A 125 -12.22 -5.21 -21.24
CA LYS A 125 -12.41 -6.66 -21.31
C LYS A 125 -13.46 -7.17 -20.34
N ILE A 126 -13.57 -6.62 -19.13
CA ILE A 126 -14.53 -7.09 -18.11
C ILE A 126 -15.87 -6.37 -18.13
N LYS A 127 -15.98 -5.27 -18.89
CA LYS A 127 -17.20 -4.45 -18.99
C LYS A 127 -18.43 -5.30 -19.32
N GLY A 128 -19.51 -5.11 -18.55
CA GLY A 128 -20.80 -5.79 -18.73
C GLY A 128 -20.82 -7.28 -18.33
N LYS A 129 -19.71 -7.84 -17.82
CA LYS A 129 -19.64 -9.26 -17.45
C LYS A 129 -19.92 -9.45 -15.97
N THR A 130 -20.82 -10.39 -15.65
CA THR A 130 -21.29 -10.63 -14.28
C THR A 130 -20.93 -12.01 -13.76
N ASN A 131 -20.81 -13.02 -14.63
CA ASN A 131 -20.47 -14.38 -14.21
C ASN A 131 -19.00 -14.48 -13.75
N SER A 132 -18.80 -14.50 -12.43
CA SER A 132 -17.48 -14.57 -11.79
C SER A 132 -16.64 -15.78 -12.20
N LYS A 133 -17.26 -16.93 -12.47
CA LYS A 133 -16.57 -18.16 -12.93
C LYS A 133 -16.40 -18.21 -14.45
N GLY A 134 -16.96 -17.25 -15.18
CA GLY A 134 -16.87 -17.17 -16.63
C GLY A 134 -15.41 -17.03 -17.08
N LEU A 135 -14.99 -17.92 -17.97
CA LEU A 135 -13.63 -17.93 -18.53
C LEU A 135 -13.50 -16.92 -19.66
N LEU A 136 -12.50 -16.05 -19.56
CA LEU A 136 -12.18 -15.02 -20.53
C LEU A 136 -10.78 -15.24 -21.09
N TRP A 137 -10.65 -15.18 -22.41
CA TRP A 137 -9.35 -15.20 -23.07
C TRP A 137 -8.56 -13.93 -22.77
N LEU A 138 -7.28 -14.09 -22.40
CA LEU A 138 -6.31 -13.01 -22.42
C LEU A 138 -6.06 -12.61 -23.87
N ASN A 139 -6.39 -11.36 -24.23
CA ASN A 139 -6.04 -10.81 -25.53
C ASN A 139 -4.68 -10.11 -25.44
N ARG A 140 -4.09 -9.85 -26.61
CA ARG A 140 -2.79 -9.20 -26.71
C ARG A 140 -2.73 -7.86 -25.98
N ALA A 141 -3.76 -7.02 -26.15
CA ALA A 141 -3.84 -5.71 -25.49
C ALA A 141 -3.79 -5.79 -23.95
N VAL A 142 -4.55 -6.70 -23.33
CA VAL A 142 -4.49 -6.92 -21.86
C VAL A 142 -3.10 -7.39 -21.43
N VAL A 143 -2.46 -8.28 -22.21
CA VAL A 143 -1.13 -8.76 -21.86
C VAL A 143 -0.09 -7.64 -21.96
N GLU A 144 -0.10 -6.86 -23.03
CA GLU A 144 0.84 -5.75 -23.24
C GLU A 144 0.68 -4.66 -22.16
N GLU A 145 -0.55 -4.25 -21.84
CA GLU A 145 -0.81 -3.27 -20.79
C GLU A 145 -0.38 -3.75 -19.39
N LEU A 146 -0.68 -5.00 -19.05
CA LEU A 146 -0.29 -5.55 -17.75
C LEU A 146 1.21 -5.74 -17.64
N LEU A 147 1.91 -6.12 -18.72
CA LEU A 147 3.38 -6.18 -18.73
C LEU A 147 3.99 -4.78 -18.63
N TRP A 148 3.40 -3.78 -19.27
CA TRP A 148 3.80 -2.38 -19.09
C TRP A 148 3.60 -1.92 -17.64
N ALA A 149 2.47 -2.27 -17.01
CA ALA A 149 2.22 -1.97 -15.61
C ALA A 149 3.23 -2.65 -14.69
N THR A 150 3.62 -3.90 -14.98
CA THR A 150 4.68 -4.61 -14.26
C THR A 150 6.02 -3.85 -14.34
N PHE A 151 6.43 -3.47 -15.55
CA PHE A 151 7.67 -2.71 -15.76
C PHE A 151 7.63 -1.39 -14.99
N LEU A 152 6.52 -0.65 -15.08
CA LEU A 152 6.34 0.61 -14.36
C LEU A 152 6.41 0.40 -12.84
N LEU A 153 5.78 -0.65 -12.30
CA LEU A 153 5.85 -1.00 -10.89
C LEU A 153 7.29 -1.23 -10.44
N GLU A 154 8.07 -2.00 -11.21
CA GLU A 154 9.48 -2.28 -10.93
C GLU A 154 10.33 -1.01 -10.88
N CYS A 155 10.10 -0.08 -11.83
CA CYS A 155 10.80 1.19 -11.88
C CYS A 155 10.28 2.26 -10.90
N SER A 156 9.05 2.10 -10.38
CA SER A 156 8.44 3.09 -9.49
C SER A 156 9.12 3.12 -8.12
N ASP A 157 9.45 4.32 -7.66
CA ASP A 157 10.01 4.60 -6.33
C ASP A 157 8.97 5.22 -5.37
N GLY A 158 7.71 5.27 -5.78
CA GLY A 158 6.61 5.87 -5.02
C GLY A 158 6.28 7.31 -5.44
N VAL A 159 5.55 8.00 -4.57
CA VAL A 159 5.10 9.39 -4.75
C VAL A 159 5.81 10.28 -3.74
N TYR A 160 6.33 11.41 -4.24
CA TYR A 160 6.94 12.47 -3.44
C TYR A 160 5.93 13.62 -3.30
N PHE A 161 5.65 14.04 -2.07
CA PHE A 161 4.64 15.07 -1.80
C PHE A 161 5.19 16.49 -1.91
N LEU A 162 6.47 16.67 -1.59
CA LEU A 162 7.18 17.95 -1.70
C LEU A 162 8.59 17.67 -2.21
N LYS A 163 9.07 18.46 -3.18
CA LYS A 163 10.52 18.61 -3.38
C LYS A 163 11.01 19.50 -2.25
N SER A 164 11.86 18.99 -1.37
CA SER A 164 12.57 19.81 -0.39
C SER A 164 13.25 20.97 -1.13
N VAL A 165 12.74 22.19 -0.94
CA VAL A 165 13.47 23.41 -1.27
C VAL A 165 14.20 23.77 0.01
N SER A 166 15.31 23.05 0.25
CA SER A 166 16.36 23.31 1.26
C SER A 166 15.90 23.70 2.68
N TRP A 167 16.21 22.85 3.67
CA TRP A 167 16.30 23.28 5.07
C TRP A 167 17.73 23.73 5.37
#